data_AF-A0A9E4ABK5-F1
#
_entry.id   AF-A0A9E4ABK5-F1
#
_cell.length_a   1.000
_cell.length_b   1.000
_cell.length_c   1.000
_cell.angle_alpha   90.00
_cell.angle_beta   90.00
_cell.angle_gamma   90.00
#
_symmetry.space_group_name_H-M   'P 1'
#
loop_
_entity.id
_entity.type
_entity.pdbx_description
1 polymer ?
#
loop_
_entity_poly.entity_id
_entity_poly.type
_entity_poly.pdbx_seq_one_letter_code
_entity_poly.pdbx_strand_id
1 'polypeptide(L)'
;MKNWKVEVFYKPEVPDTIGQGILEDISDLGISGVESVRTATVYWIEGNLDPQTIDRIGTELLADPITQVFTFDSDNENTRDWTVEVQFKAGVTDAVGDSTVKGIKDLGVAGVNTVRTGQKYWLSGTLDAEIMRTIAQRLLMNDVIQTFSYQVPQG
;
A
#
# COMPACT_ATOMS: atom_id res chain seq x y z
N MET A 1 14.49 10.40 -14.76
CA MET A 1 13.11 9.87 -14.67
C MET A 1 12.68 9.97 -13.22
N LYS A 2 11.43 10.36 -12.97
CA LYS A 2 10.94 10.58 -11.61
C LYS A 2 10.12 9.37 -11.19
N ASN A 3 10.33 8.92 -9.96
CA ASN A 3 9.54 7.88 -9.34
C ASN A 3 8.54 8.55 -8.40
N TRP A 4 7.30 8.09 -8.49
CA TRP A 4 6.21 8.54 -7.64
C TRP A 4 5.66 7.34 -6.89
N LYS A 5 5.26 7.56 -5.65
CA LYS A 5 4.61 6.56 -4.83
C LYS A 5 3.26 7.13 -4.42
N VAL A 6 2.19 6.53 -4.93
CA VAL A 6 0.82 6.92 -4.58
C VAL A 6 0.25 5.86 -3.65
N GLU A 7 -0.19 6.27 -2.47
CA GLU A 7 -0.80 5.39 -1.48
C GLU A 7 -2.30 5.71 -1.42
N VAL A 8 -3.15 4.72 -1.71
CA VAL A 8 -4.61 4.84 -1.71
C VAL A 8 -5.16 4.07 -0.52
N PHE A 9 -5.88 4.75 0.37
CA PHE A 9 -6.43 4.19 1.60
C PHE A 9 -7.88 4.64 1.83
N TYR A 10 -8.58 3.94 2.71
CA TYR A 10 -9.94 4.29 3.10
C TYR A 10 -9.98 5.65 3.81
N LYS A 11 -11.04 6.41 3.54
CA LYS A 11 -11.33 7.63 4.29
C LYS A 11 -11.54 7.32 5.78
N PRO A 12 -11.22 8.26 6.70
CA PRO A 12 -11.37 8.04 8.14
C PRO A 12 -12.78 7.61 8.58
N GLU A 13 -13.81 8.06 7.87
CA GLU A 13 -15.22 7.73 8.13
C GLU A 13 -15.66 6.37 7.54
N VAL A 14 -14.82 5.72 6.74
CA VAL A 14 -15.10 4.43 6.10
C VAL A 14 -14.32 3.32 6.81
N PRO A 15 -14.99 2.25 7.27
CA PRO A 15 -14.30 1.12 7.88
C PRO A 15 -13.32 0.45 6.90
N ASP A 16 -12.08 0.29 7.34
CA ASP A 16 -11.11 -0.56 6.65
C ASP A 16 -11.39 -2.04 6.96
N THR A 17 -12.34 -2.61 6.21
CA THR A 17 -12.76 -4.00 6.38
C THR A 17 -11.63 -5.02 6.15
N ILE A 18 -10.65 -4.69 5.31
CA ILE A 18 -9.48 -5.54 5.08
C ILE A 18 -8.58 -5.53 6.32
N GLY A 19 -8.29 -4.34 6.85
CA GLY A 19 -7.53 -4.18 8.09
C GLY A 19 -8.19 -4.89 9.27
N GLN A 20 -9.52 -4.77 9.41
CA GLN A 20 -10.27 -5.48 10.45
C GLN A 20 -10.17 -7.01 10.32
N GLY A 21 -10.34 -7.55 9.10
CA GLY A 21 -10.17 -8.99 8.88
C GLY A 21 -8.77 -9.49 9.21
N ILE A 22 -7.73 -8.72 8.84
CA ILE A 22 -6.34 -9.07 9.20
C ILE A 22 -6.14 -9.04 10.72
N LEU A 23 -6.74 -8.09 11.44
CA LEU A 23 -6.66 -8.03 12.89
C LEU A 23 -7.29 -9.27 13.55
N GLU A 24 -8.41 -9.75 13.02
CA GLU A 24 -9.05 -11.00 13.44
C GLU A 24 -8.13 -12.20 13.14
N ASP A 25 -7.57 -12.29 11.93
CA ASP A 25 -6.65 -13.36 11.54
C ASP A 25 -5.39 -13.41 12.42
N ILE A 26 -4.85 -12.24 12.82
CA ILE A 26 -3.72 -12.13 13.75
C ILE A 26 -4.09 -12.74 15.11
N SER A 27 -5.29 -12.43 15.61
CA SER A 27 -5.79 -13.00 16.86
C SER A 27 -5.95 -14.53 16.74
N ASP A 28 -6.46 -15.03 15.63
CA ASP A 28 -6.63 -16.46 15.36
C ASP A 28 -5.30 -17.22 15.24
N LEU A 29 -4.22 -16.53 14.85
CA LEU A 29 -2.84 -17.07 14.92
C LEU A 29 -2.29 -17.14 16.36
N GLY A 30 -3.03 -16.68 17.36
CA GLY A 30 -2.60 -16.62 18.75
C GLY A 30 -1.67 -15.46 19.07
N ILE A 31 -1.58 -14.46 18.19
CA ILE A 31 -0.78 -13.25 18.41
C ILE A 31 -1.66 -12.20 19.07
N SER A 32 -1.37 -11.90 20.33
CA SER A 32 -2.04 -10.85 21.10
C SER A 32 -1.23 -9.55 21.10
N GLY A 33 -1.91 -8.42 21.33
CA GLY A 33 -1.26 -7.12 21.55
C GLY A 33 -1.26 -6.20 20.34
N VAL A 34 -1.72 -6.67 19.17
CA VAL A 34 -2.04 -5.80 18.03
C VAL A 34 -3.37 -5.10 18.30
N GLU A 35 -3.40 -3.77 18.20
CA GLU A 35 -4.57 -2.95 18.54
C GLU A 35 -5.33 -2.51 17.30
N SER A 36 -4.62 -2.24 16.21
CA SER A 36 -5.23 -1.85 14.95
C SER A 36 -4.36 -2.23 13.75
N VAL A 37 -5.03 -2.47 12.63
CA VAL A 37 -4.40 -2.65 11.32
C VAL A 37 -5.11 -1.72 10.33
N ARG A 38 -4.32 -0.93 9.60
CA ARG A 38 -4.78 -0.13 8.47
C ARG A 38 -4.08 -0.56 7.20
N THR A 39 -4.76 -0.41 6.07
CA THR A 39 -4.29 -0.85 4.75
C THR A 39 -4.28 0.30 3.75
N ALA A 40 -3.38 0.19 2.78
CA ALA A 40 -3.38 0.99 1.57
C ALA A 40 -2.89 0.17 0.38
N THR A 41 -3.47 0.42 -0.78
CA THR A 41 -2.85 0.00 -2.04
C THR A 41 -1.78 1.01 -2.44
N VAL A 42 -0.60 0.52 -2.81
CA VAL A 42 0.53 1.36 -3.23
C VAL A 42 0.73 1.23 -4.73
N TYR A 43 0.90 2.36 -5.40
CA TYR A 43 1.27 2.45 -6.81
C TYR A 43 2.63 3.15 -6.94
N TRP A 44 3.66 2.41 -7.34
CA TRP A 44 4.95 2.97 -7.74
C TRP A 44 4.89 3.28 -9.24
N ILE A 45 4.80 4.56 -9.57
CA ILE A 45 4.64 5.07 -10.93
C ILE A 45 5.98 5.64 -11.39
N GLU A 46 6.54 5.07 -12.45
CA GLU A 46 7.74 5.58 -13.11
C GLU A 46 7.37 6.35 -14.37
N GLY A 47 7.86 7.58 -14.48
CA GLY A 47 7.61 8.39 -15.67
C GLY A 47 8.17 9.79 -15.62
N ASN A 48 7.96 10.53 -16.71
CA ASN A 48 8.17 11.97 -16.75
C ASN A 48 6.86 12.69 -16.44
N LEU A 49 6.46 12.65 -15.17
CA LEU A 49 5.20 13.20 -14.66
C LEU A 49 5.50 14.28 -13.63
N ASP A 50 4.65 15.31 -13.60
CA ASP A 50 4.68 16.38 -12.61
C ASP A 50 3.65 16.14 -11.47
N PRO A 51 3.72 16.89 -10.36
CA PRO A 51 2.79 16.68 -9.23
C PRO A 51 1.32 16.85 -9.62
N GLN A 52 0.98 17.79 -10.50
CA GLN A 52 -0.41 18.02 -10.94
C GLN A 52 -0.95 16.82 -11.71
N THR A 53 -0.10 16.18 -12.51
CA THR A 53 -0.43 14.98 -13.25
C THR A 53 -0.66 13.80 -12.33
N ILE A 54 0.17 13.63 -11.29
CA ILE A 54 -0.02 12.56 -10.29
C ILE A 54 -1.28 12.76 -9.47
N ASP A 55 -1.56 14.00 -9.07
CA ASP A 55 -2.81 14.38 -8.38
C ASP A 55 -4.04 14.03 -9.24
N ARG A 56 -4.00 14.35 -10.53
CA ARG A 56 -5.04 13.99 -11.48
C ARG A 56 -5.19 12.47 -11.62
N ILE A 57 -4.10 11.72 -11.74
CA ILE A 57 -4.12 10.25 -11.80
C ILE A 57 -4.76 9.68 -10.52
N GLY A 58 -4.37 10.18 -9.34
CA GLY A 58 -4.92 9.75 -8.07
C GLY A 58 -6.44 9.99 -7.99
N THR A 59 -6.87 11.17 -8.39
CA THR A 59 -8.26 11.62 -8.30
C THR A 59 -9.19 10.98 -9.33
N GLU A 60 -8.75 10.87 -10.58
CA GLU A 60 -9.60 10.42 -11.70
C GLU A 60 -9.53 8.90 -11.94
N LEU A 61 -8.49 8.21 -11.44
CA LEU A 61 -8.27 6.78 -11.76
C LEU A 61 -8.02 5.89 -10.54
N LEU A 62 -7.18 6.30 -9.59
CA LEU A 62 -6.69 5.36 -8.57
C LEU A 62 -7.59 5.25 -7.34
N ALA A 63 -8.16 6.36 -6.87
CA ALA A 63 -8.97 6.39 -5.66
C ALA A 63 -10.46 6.43 -6.00
N ASP A 64 -11.24 5.58 -5.34
CA ASP A 64 -12.70 5.71 -5.33
C ASP A 64 -13.10 7.00 -4.58
N PRO A 65 -13.80 7.95 -5.23
CA PRO A 65 -14.06 9.27 -4.64
C PRO A 65 -15.04 9.23 -3.46
N ILE A 66 -15.77 8.12 -3.27
CA ILE A 66 -16.73 7.96 -2.19
C ILE A 66 -16.01 7.41 -0.96
N THR A 67 -15.20 6.37 -1.14
CA THR A 67 -14.70 5.54 -0.04
C THR A 67 -13.21 5.73 0.26
N GLN A 68 -12.44 6.28 -0.67
CA GLN A 68 -10.99 6.32 -0.59
C GLN A 68 -10.43 7.74 -0.76
N VAL A 69 -9.20 7.90 -0.30
CA VAL A 69 -8.34 9.06 -0.50
C VAL A 69 -6.94 8.57 -0.85
N PHE A 70 -6.11 9.43 -1.43
CA PHE A 70 -4.74 9.09 -1.76
C PHE A 70 -3.75 10.17 -1.31
N THR A 71 -2.49 9.79 -1.17
CA THR A 71 -1.36 10.71 -1.01
C THR A 71 -0.23 10.30 -1.94
N PHE A 72 0.57 11.26 -2.39
CA PHE A 72 1.85 11.00 -3.05
C PHE A 72 3.02 11.79 -2.42
N ASP A 73 2.74 12.48 -1.31
CA ASP A 73 3.75 13.14 -0.51
C ASP A 73 4.33 12.17 0.52
N SER A 74 5.66 12.10 0.56
CA SER A 74 6.44 11.24 1.45
C SER A 74 6.42 11.67 2.92
N ASP A 75 5.91 12.86 3.23
CA ASP A 75 6.03 13.46 4.57
C ASP A 75 4.94 13.01 5.55
N ASN A 76 4.01 12.15 5.13
CA ASN A 76 2.93 11.63 5.96
C ASN A 76 3.26 10.25 6.56
N GLU A 77 4.54 9.99 6.83
CA GLU A 77 4.95 8.77 7.53
C GLU A 77 4.47 8.84 9.00
N ASN A 78 3.44 8.07 9.32
CA ASN A 78 3.08 7.83 10.70
C ASN A 78 4.23 7.08 11.39
N THR A 79 5.02 7.80 12.19
CA THR A 79 6.20 7.24 12.87
C THR A 79 5.85 6.37 14.07
N ARG A 80 4.58 6.32 14.48
CA ARG A 80 4.15 5.60 15.69
C ARG A 80 3.74 4.16 15.45
N ASP A 81 3.54 3.78 14.19
CA ASP A 81 3.07 2.45 13.82
C ASP A 81 4.17 1.65 13.13
N TRP A 82 4.10 0.33 13.25
CA TRP A 82 4.86 -0.56 12.39
C TRP A 82 4.32 -0.45 10.98
N THR A 83 5.21 -0.28 10.01
CA THR A 83 4.81 -0.24 8.60
C THR A 83 5.32 -1.48 7.90
N VAL A 84 4.46 -2.14 7.12
CA VAL A 84 4.83 -3.27 6.25
C VAL A 84 4.44 -2.93 4.83
N GLU A 85 5.36 -3.11 3.88
CA GLU A 85 5.08 -3.01 2.46
C GLU A 85 5.29 -4.35 1.79
N VAL A 86 4.27 -4.81 1.07
CA VAL A 86 4.25 -6.06 0.31
C VAL A 86 4.22 -5.71 -1.17
N GLN A 87 5.13 -6.31 -1.93
CA GLN A 87 5.28 -6.09 -3.37
C GLN A 87 5.57 -7.39 -4.11
N PHE A 88 5.26 -7.42 -5.40
CA PHE A 88 5.64 -8.54 -6.26
C PHE A 88 7.16 -8.68 -6.38
N LYS A 89 7.64 -9.93 -6.34
CA LYS A 89 9.04 -10.27 -6.61
C LYS A 89 9.45 -9.84 -8.02
N ALA A 90 10.76 -9.68 -8.23
CA ALA A 90 11.30 -9.40 -9.57
C ALA A 90 10.92 -10.53 -10.53
N GLY A 91 10.44 -10.16 -11.73
CA GLY A 91 10.01 -11.11 -12.77
C GLY A 91 8.58 -11.62 -12.62
N VAL A 92 7.86 -11.29 -11.55
CA VAL A 92 6.43 -11.58 -11.42
C VAL A 92 5.62 -10.51 -12.14
N THR A 93 4.67 -10.94 -12.96
CA THR A 93 3.75 -10.06 -13.68
C THR A 93 2.79 -9.38 -12.72
N ASP A 94 2.67 -8.07 -12.87
CA ASP A 94 1.71 -7.24 -12.14
C ASP A 94 0.62 -6.76 -13.10
N ALA A 95 -0.45 -7.55 -13.21
CA ALA A 95 -1.56 -7.26 -14.11
C ALA A 95 -2.32 -5.98 -13.72
N VAL A 96 -2.33 -5.62 -12.44
CA VAL A 96 -2.95 -4.38 -11.97
C VAL A 96 -2.11 -3.20 -12.43
N GLY A 97 -0.79 -3.25 -12.23
CA GLY A 97 0.14 -2.23 -12.72
C GLY A 97 0.04 -2.02 -14.23
N ASP A 98 0.01 -3.10 -15.00
CA ASP A 98 -0.17 -3.04 -16.47
C ASP A 98 -1.50 -2.39 -16.87
N SER A 99 -2.57 -2.68 -16.13
CA SER A 99 -3.89 -2.10 -16.35
C SER A 99 -3.93 -0.62 -15.95
N THR A 100 -3.25 -0.25 -14.87
CA THR A 100 -3.10 1.14 -14.44
C THR A 100 -2.35 1.96 -15.48
N VAL A 101 -1.28 1.43 -16.10
CA VAL A 101 -0.58 2.12 -17.21
C VAL A 101 -1.55 2.42 -18.36
N LYS A 102 -2.43 1.48 -18.71
CA LYS A 102 -3.45 1.69 -19.75
C LYS A 102 -4.45 2.76 -19.34
N GLY A 103 -4.99 2.67 -18.12
CA GLY A 103 -5.93 3.67 -17.59
C GLY A 103 -5.35 5.08 -17.57
N ILE A 104 -4.07 5.25 -17.20
CA ILE A 104 -3.39 6.55 -17.23
C ILE A 104 -3.33 7.10 -18.68
N LYS A 105 -3.02 6.24 -19.65
CA LYS A 105 -3.00 6.63 -21.08
C LYS A 105 -4.40 7.00 -21.58
N ASP A 106 -5.43 6.28 -21.14
CA ASP A 106 -6.82 6.54 -21.49
C ASP A 106 -7.33 7.87 -20.90
N LEU A 107 -6.77 8.32 -19.77
CA LEU A 107 -6.98 9.67 -19.22
C LEU A 107 -6.30 10.80 -20.04
N GLY A 108 -5.59 10.44 -21.12
CA GLY A 108 -4.82 11.38 -21.95
C GLY A 108 -3.49 11.79 -21.34
N VAL A 109 -3.00 11.07 -20.32
CA VAL A 109 -1.70 11.35 -19.70
C VAL A 109 -0.60 10.55 -20.41
N ALA A 110 0.37 11.28 -20.96
CA ALA A 110 1.57 10.71 -21.56
C ALA A 110 2.74 10.70 -20.56
N GLY A 111 3.80 9.95 -20.87
CA GLY A 111 5.05 9.96 -20.09
C GLY A 111 5.10 8.99 -18.92
N VAL A 112 4.04 8.19 -18.69
CA VAL A 112 4.10 7.01 -17.82
C VAL A 112 4.80 5.85 -18.55
N ASN A 113 5.77 5.24 -17.89
CA ASN A 113 6.53 4.11 -18.42
C ASN A 113 6.04 2.80 -17.81
N THR A 114 6.08 2.71 -16.48
CA THR A 114 5.70 1.52 -15.72
C THR A 114 4.90 1.91 -14.49
N VAL A 115 4.03 1.01 -14.05
CA VAL A 115 3.39 1.08 -12.74
C VAL A 115 3.58 -0.28 -12.07
N ARG A 116 4.05 -0.27 -10.83
CA ARG A 116 4.04 -1.44 -9.95
C ARG A 116 3.06 -1.21 -8.82
N THR A 117 2.43 -2.27 -8.37
CA THR A 117 1.42 -2.27 -7.32
C THR A 117 1.84 -3.12 -6.14
N GLY A 118 1.29 -2.79 -4.98
CA GLY A 118 1.54 -3.49 -3.75
C GLY A 118 0.54 -3.10 -2.68
N GLN A 119 0.78 -3.60 -1.47
CA GLN A 119 -0.02 -3.28 -0.29
C GLN A 119 0.90 -2.71 0.79
N LYS A 120 0.37 -1.75 1.53
CA LYS A 120 1.01 -1.18 2.71
C LYS A 120 0.08 -1.38 3.90
N TYR A 121 0.67 -1.74 5.02
CA TYR A 121 -0.02 -2.00 6.27
C TYR A 121 0.60 -1.14 7.36
N TRP A 122 -0.24 -0.53 8.18
CA TRP A 122 0.17 0.07 9.46
C TRP A 122 -0.42 -0.75 10.58
N LEU A 123 0.43 -1.19 11.50
CA LEU A 123 0.05 -1.98 12.66
C LEU A 123 0.47 -1.26 13.94
N SER A 124 -0.50 -1.04 14.83
CA SER A 124 -0.27 -0.45 16.16
C SER A 124 -0.40 -1.50 17.26
N GLY A 125 0.20 -1.21 18.42
CA GLY A 125 0.15 -2.06 19.61
C GLY A 125 1.52 -2.60 20.04
N THR A 126 1.50 -3.63 20.88
CA THR A 126 2.71 -4.26 21.44
C THR A 126 3.24 -5.30 20.47
N LEU A 127 4.18 -4.88 19.62
CA LEU A 127 4.75 -5.66 18.53
C LEU A 127 6.28 -5.62 18.60
N ASP A 128 6.92 -6.75 18.27
CA ASP A 128 8.35 -6.81 18.02
C ASP A 128 8.65 -7.28 16.58
N ALA A 129 9.93 -7.33 16.24
CA ALA A 129 10.37 -7.68 14.89
C ALA A 129 10.15 -9.17 14.54
N GLU A 130 9.99 -10.06 15.52
CA GLU A 130 9.72 -11.48 15.30
C GLU A 130 8.23 -11.70 15.01
N ILE A 131 7.38 -11.09 15.83
CA ILE A 131 5.93 -11.06 15.64
C ILE A 131 5.59 -10.43 14.30
N MET A 132 6.18 -9.27 13.97
CA MET A 132 5.93 -8.58 12.71
C MET A 132 6.28 -9.44 11.49
N ARG A 133 7.42 -10.14 11.52
CA ARG A 133 7.80 -11.06 10.44
C ARG A 133 6.82 -12.22 10.32
N THR A 134 6.37 -12.75 11.44
CA THR A 134 5.38 -13.84 11.47
C THR A 134 4.07 -13.40 10.84
N ILE A 135 3.54 -12.24 11.24
CA ILE A 135 2.32 -11.65 10.67
C ILE A 135 2.49 -11.46 9.16
N ALA A 136 3.58 -10.83 8.74
CA ALA A 136 3.84 -10.57 7.33
C ALA A 136 3.84 -11.87 6.51
N GLN A 137 4.64 -12.86 6.91
CA GLN A 137 4.81 -14.11 6.18
C GLN A 137 3.57 -15.02 6.19
N ARG A 138 2.77 -14.98 7.26
CA ARG A 138 1.60 -15.85 7.43
C ARG A 138 0.31 -15.26 6.84
N LEU A 139 0.17 -13.94 6.88
CA LEU A 139 -1.10 -13.26 6.57
C LEU A 139 -1.00 -12.22 5.45
N LEU A 140 0.06 -11.42 5.41
CA LEU A 140 0.07 -10.21 4.56
C LEU A 140 0.57 -10.46 3.14
N MET A 141 1.29 -11.56 2.91
CA MET A 141 1.87 -11.86 1.60
C MET A 141 1.73 -13.32 1.19
N ASN A 142 1.73 -13.52 -0.12
CA ASN A 142 1.98 -14.81 -0.73
C ASN A 142 3.49 -14.97 -1.01
N ASP A 143 4.16 -15.84 -0.27
CA ASP A 143 5.61 -16.06 -0.33
C ASP A 143 6.13 -16.61 -1.65
N VAL A 144 5.28 -17.18 -2.50
CA VAL A 144 5.68 -17.64 -3.84
C VAL A 144 5.99 -16.45 -4.73
N ILE A 145 5.11 -15.44 -4.72
CA ILE A 145 5.09 -14.36 -5.72
C ILE A 145 5.40 -12.97 -5.16
N GLN A 146 5.35 -12.78 -3.84
CA GLN A 146 5.56 -11.49 -3.18
C GLN A 146 6.76 -11.53 -2.23
N THR A 147 7.22 -10.34 -1.87
CA THR A 147 8.20 -10.07 -0.82
C THR A 147 7.73 -8.88 -0.01
N PHE A 148 8.26 -8.73 1.20
CA PHE A 148 7.94 -7.60 2.06
C PHE A 148 9.18 -6.88 2.60
N SER A 149 8.98 -5.65 3.01
CA SER A 149 9.87 -4.88 3.87
C SER A 149 9.06 -4.29 5.01
N TYR A 150 9.69 -4.06 6.16
CA TYR A 150 9.02 -3.40 7.28
C TYR A 150 9.89 -2.29 7.88
N GLN A 151 9.24 -1.29 8.46
CA GLN A 151 9.85 -0.21 9.24
C GLN A 151 9.34 -0.30 10.68
N VAL A 152 10.25 -0.06 11.63
CA VAL A 152 9.94 0.02 13.05
C VAL A 152 9.40 1.42 13.39
N PRO A 153 8.49 1.54 14.36
CA PRO A 153 8.10 2.84 14.91
C PRO A 153 9.32 3.63 15.38
N GLN A 154 9.37 4.92 15.07
CA GLN A 154 10.33 5.85 15.66
C GLN A 154 9.66 6.54 16.85
N GLY A 155 9.96 6.01 18.05
CA GLY A 155 9.56 6.55 19.35
C GLY A 155 10.57 7.55 19.90
#